data_AF-A0A2D8U781-F1
#
_entry.id   AF-A0A2D8U781-F1
#
_cell.length_a   1.000
_cell.length_b   1.000
_cell.length_c   1.000
_cell.angle_alpha   90.00
_cell.angle_beta   90.00
_cell.angle_gamma   90.00
#
_symmetry.space_group_name_H-M   'P 1'
#
loop_
_entity.id
_entity.type
_entity.pdbx_description
1 polymer ?
#
loop_
_entity_poly.entity_id
_entity_poly.type
_entity_poly.pdbx_seq_one_letter_code
_entity_poly.pdbx_strand_id
1 'polypeptide(L)'
;MDAKTIFQPKIWYIVCGVVALAGGIENNINAETWAESAWGVDGVNDQALAMEALFGLFMCGFGVMGLTCAFVLEGKAQARFAIANGAVISLFFVTMFFVLPTTGYEMPSAAFLAPPFLFMGGLMASGYLHLNDEEQGA
;
A
#
# COMPACT_ATOMS: atom_id res chain seq x y z
N MET A 1 -0.90 22.47 14.58
CA MET A 1 -1.94 21.56 14.04
C MET A 1 -2.17 20.47 15.06
N ASP A 2 -3.42 20.12 15.36
CA ASP A 2 -3.72 18.98 16.24
C ASP A 2 -3.56 17.64 15.50
N ALA A 3 -3.55 16.55 16.25
CA ALA A 3 -3.39 15.20 15.69
C ALA A 3 -4.52 14.84 14.71
N LYS A 4 -5.77 15.25 14.95
CA LYS A 4 -6.91 14.95 14.06
C LYS A 4 -6.77 15.64 12.70
N THR A 5 -6.23 16.85 12.69
CA THR A 5 -5.97 17.63 11.47
C THR A 5 -4.86 17.00 10.63
N ILE A 6 -3.82 16.45 11.27
CA ILE A 6 -2.73 15.73 10.58
C ILE A 6 -3.20 14.35 10.11
N PHE A 7 -4.01 13.67 10.92
CA PHE A 7 -4.49 12.32 10.69
C PHE A 7 -5.92 12.28 10.18
N GLN A 8 -6.23 13.05 9.13
CA GLN A 8 -7.52 12.95 8.45
C GLN A 8 -7.55 11.75 7.49
N PRO A 9 -8.56 10.87 7.56
CA PRO A 9 -8.65 9.68 6.71
C PRO A 9 -8.53 9.98 5.22
N LYS A 10 -9.24 11.00 4.73
CA LYS A 10 -9.16 11.43 3.33
C LYS A 10 -7.74 11.76 2.89
N ILE A 11 -7.00 12.54 3.69
CA ILE A 11 -5.63 12.93 3.38
C ILE A 11 -4.72 11.70 3.35
N TRP A 12 -4.83 10.82 4.34
CA TRP A 12 -4.03 9.60 4.40
C TRP A 12 -4.34 8.64 3.26
N TYR A 13 -5.60 8.49 2.86
CA TYR A 13 -5.97 7.74 1.67
C TYR A 13 -5.35 8.31 0.39
N ILE A 14 -5.31 9.63 0.24
CA ILE A 14 -4.64 10.28 -0.90
C ILE A 14 -3.16 9.98 -0.88
N VAL A 15 -2.49 10.18 0.27
CA VAL A 15 -1.05 9.93 0.41
C VAL A 15 -0.72 8.48 0.10
N CYS A 16 -1.39 7.52 0.74
CA CYS A 16 -1.18 6.10 0.50
C CYS A 16 -1.48 5.72 -0.95
N GLY A 17 -2.57 6.26 -1.52
CA GLY A 17 -2.98 5.99 -2.89
C GLY A 17 -1.95 6.49 -3.91
N VAL A 18 -1.48 7.72 -3.78
CA VAL A 18 -0.45 8.30 -4.66
C VAL A 18 0.87 7.55 -4.55
N VAL A 19 1.31 7.22 -3.33
CA VAL A 19 2.57 6.48 -3.14
C VAL A 19 2.50 5.09 -3.74
N ALA A 20 1.40 4.35 -3.53
CA ALA A 20 1.23 3.03 -4.12
C ALA A 20 1.15 3.09 -5.66
N LEU A 21 0.45 4.09 -6.20
CA LEU A 21 0.36 4.31 -7.64
C LEU A 21 1.73 4.63 -8.25
N ALA A 22 2.48 5.54 -7.63
CA ALA A 22 3.83 5.90 -8.06
C ALA A 22 4.78 4.70 -7.99
N GLY A 23 4.72 3.92 -6.91
CA GLY A 23 5.50 2.68 -6.76
C GLY A 23 5.16 1.63 -7.82
N GLY A 24 3.88 1.45 -8.15
CA GLY A 24 3.47 0.53 -9.21
C GLY A 24 3.94 0.95 -10.61
N ILE A 25 3.89 2.26 -10.91
CA ILE A 25 4.41 2.82 -12.16
C ILE A 25 5.94 2.64 -12.24
N GLU A 26 6.64 2.94 -11.15
CA GLU A 26 8.10 2.79 -11.06
C GLU A 26 8.51 1.32 -11.25
N ASN A 27 7.82 0.37 -10.60
CA ASN A 27 8.06 -1.06 -10.76
C ASN A 27 7.93 -1.51 -12.21
N ASN A 28 6.93 -0.99 -12.93
CA ASN A 28 6.72 -1.33 -14.34
C ASN A 28 7.80 -0.72 -15.26
N ILE A 29 8.27 0.49 -14.97
CA ILE A 29 9.35 1.13 -15.74
C ILE A 29 10.67 0.39 -15.52
N ASN A 30 10.92 -0.07 -14.28
CA ASN A 30 12.16 -0.69 -13.86
C ASN A 30 12.02 -2.21 -13.61
N ALA A 31 11.12 -2.87 -14.33
CA ALA A 31 10.77 -4.28 -14.09
C ALA A 31 11.98 -5.22 -14.18
N GLU A 32 12.92 -4.94 -15.08
CA GLU A 32 14.17 -5.71 -15.20
C GLU A 32 15.05 -5.58 -13.97
N THR A 33 15.25 -4.35 -13.46
CA THR A 33 16.02 -4.11 -12.23
C THR A 33 15.39 -4.77 -11.01
N TRP A 34 14.05 -4.72 -10.89
CA TRP A 34 13.33 -5.39 -9.82
C TRP A 34 13.42 -6.92 -9.96
N ALA A 35 13.33 -7.45 -11.18
CA ALA A 35 13.51 -8.87 -11.44
C ALA A 35 14.93 -9.35 -11.09
N GLU A 36 15.97 -8.58 -11.43
CA GLU A 36 17.35 -8.88 -11.00
C GLU A 36 17.47 -8.91 -9.48
N SER A 37 16.84 -7.97 -8.78
CA SER A 37 16.86 -7.93 -7.32
C SER A 37 16.07 -9.08 -6.68
N ALA A 38 15.03 -9.58 -7.34
CA ALA A 38 14.12 -10.58 -6.80
C ALA A 38 14.51 -12.02 -7.17
N TRP A 39 15.19 -12.21 -8.31
CA TRP A 39 15.48 -13.53 -8.87
C TRP A 39 16.96 -13.75 -9.18
N GLY A 40 17.79 -12.73 -8.99
CA GLY A 40 19.18 -12.70 -9.42
C GLY A 40 19.32 -12.43 -10.94
N VAL A 41 20.50 -11.98 -11.35
CA VAL A 41 20.79 -11.62 -12.76
C VAL A 41 20.53 -12.81 -13.71
N ASP A 42 20.92 -14.01 -13.31
CA ASP A 42 20.70 -15.23 -14.12
C ASP A 42 19.23 -15.70 -14.11
N GLY A 43 18.40 -15.17 -13.21
CA GLY A 43 16.98 -15.48 -13.07
C GLY A 43 16.06 -14.60 -13.92
N VAL A 44 16.60 -13.55 -14.57
CA VAL A 44 15.82 -12.64 -15.40
C VAL A 44 15.40 -13.34 -16.70
N ASN A 45 14.09 -13.53 -16.85
CA ASN A 45 13.46 -14.11 -18.03
C ASN A 45 12.06 -13.51 -18.24
N ASP A 46 11.40 -13.87 -19.33
CA ASP A 46 10.08 -13.34 -19.68
C ASP A 46 9.03 -13.53 -18.57
N GLN A 47 9.11 -14.63 -17.82
CA GLN A 47 8.19 -14.89 -16.71
C GLN A 47 8.48 -13.97 -15.51
N ALA A 48 9.74 -13.77 -15.15
CA ALA A 48 10.14 -12.86 -14.08
C ALA A 48 9.68 -11.42 -14.39
N LEU A 49 9.95 -10.95 -15.61
CA LEU A 49 9.52 -9.62 -16.07
C LEU A 49 7.98 -9.48 -16.08
N ALA A 50 7.26 -10.52 -16.48
CA ALA A 50 5.81 -10.54 -16.43
C ALA A 50 5.27 -10.50 -14.99
N MET A 51 5.94 -11.18 -14.04
CA MET A 51 5.57 -11.11 -12.62
C MET A 51 5.80 -9.71 -12.04
N GLU A 52 6.91 -9.05 -12.37
CA GLU A 52 7.15 -7.67 -11.94
C GLU A 52 6.15 -6.69 -12.56
N ALA A 53 5.82 -6.86 -13.85
CA ALA A 53 4.78 -6.04 -14.48
C ALA A 53 3.41 -6.24 -13.81
N LEU A 54 3.09 -7.47 -13.41
CA LEU A 54 1.86 -7.79 -12.69
C LEU A 54 1.87 -7.19 -11.27
N PHE A 55 2.99 -7.24 -10.57
CA PHE A 55 3.14 -6.63 -9.24
C PHE A 55 2.95 -5.11 -9.32
N GLY A 56 3.59 -4.45 -10.29
CA GLY A 56 3.40 -3.03 -10.56
C GLY A 56 1.94 -2.68 -10.89
N LEU A 57 1.26 -3.50 -11.69
CA LEU A 57 -0.17 -3.34 -11.97
C LEU A 57 -1.04 -3.45 -10.72
N PHE A 58 -0.79 -4.42 -9.83
CA PHE A 58 -1.53 -4.54 -8.57
C PHE A 58 -1.30 -3.33 -7.66
N MET A 59 -0.06 -2.85 -7.57
CA MET A 59 0.27 -1.64 -6.80
C MET A 59 -0.44 -0.39 -7.35
N CYS A 60 -0.51 -0.23 -8.66
CA CYS A 60 -1.33 0.80 -9.31
C CYS A 60 -2.82 0.65 -8.94
N GLY A 61 -3.34 -0.58 -8.95
CA GLY A 61 -4.71 -0.88 -8.53
C GLY A 61 -4.99 -0.49 -7.08
N PHE A 62 -4.09 -0.83 -6.15
CA PHE A 62 -4.17 -0.38 -4.76
C PHE A 62 -4.14 1.14 -4.64
N GLY A 63 -3.30 1.80 -5.44
CA GLY A 63 -3.22 3.25 -5.50
C GLY A 63 -4.55 3.90 -5.89
N VAL A 64 -5.14 3.45 -7.00
CA VAL A 64 -6.44 3.94 -7.49
C VAL A 64 -7.57 3.65 -6.51
N MET A 65 -7.58 2.48 -5.87
CA MET A 65 -8.57 2.16 -4.83
C MET A 65 -8.42 3.07 -3.61
N GLY A 66 -7.20 3.36 -3.16
CA GLY A 66 -6.94 4.32 -2.09
C GLY A 66 -7.49 5.71 -2.41
N LEU A 67 -7.24 6.21 -3.62
CA LEU A 67 -7.83 7.47 -4.10
C LEU A 67 -9.36 7.41 -4.14
N THR A 68 -9.92 6.30 -4.59
CA THR A 68 -11.39 6.11 -4.61
C THR A 68 -11.96 6.20 -3.20
N CYS A 69 -11.36 5.53 -2.21
CA CYS A 69 -11.78 5.65 -0.81
C CYS A 69 -11.69 7.08 -0.27
N ALA A 70 -10.73 7.88 -0.72
CA ALA A 70 -10.59 9.28 -0.30
C ALA A 70 -11.76 10.16 -0.77
N PHE A 71 -12.29 9.92 -1.96
CA PHE A 71 -13.29 10.78 -2.61
C PHE A 71 -14.71 10.23 -2.59
N VAL A 72 -14.89 8.93 -2.39
CA VAL A 72 -16.21 8.28 -2.39
C VAL A 72 -16.73 8.01 -0.98
N LEU A 73 -15.84 7.72 -0.02
CA LEU A 73 -16.26 7.46 1.36
C LEU A 73 -16.26 8.75 2.17
N GLU A 74 -17.21 8.86 3.08
CA GLU A 74 -17.35 10.01 3.98
C GLU A 74 -17.64 9.57 5.42
N GLY A 75 -17.40 10.49 6.36
CA GLY A 75 -17.69 10.33 7.78
C GLY A 75 -17.18 9.01 8.36
N LYS A 76 -18.05 8.34 9.13
CA LYS A 76 -17.72 7.13 9.88
C LYS A 76 -17.37 5.94 8.98
N ALA A 77 -17.92 5.86 7.78
CA ALA A 77 -17.59 4.81 6.82
C ALA A 77 -16.14 4.93 6.38
N GLN A 78 -15.68 6.14 6.05
CA GLN A 78 -14.29 6.38 5.67
C GLN A 78 -13.32 6.04 6.80
N ALA A 79 -13.63 6.41 8.04
CA ALA A 79 -12.81 6.09 9.20
C ALA A 79 -12.70 4.58 9.46
N ARG A 80 -13.82 3.84 9.38
CA ARG A 80 -13.83 2.37 9.54
C ARG A 80 -13.04 1.67 8.45
N PHE A 81 -13.23 2.09 7.20
CA PHE A 81 -12.48 1.53 6.07
C PHE A 81 -10.99 1.85 6.19
N ALA A 82 -10.58 3.01 6.74
CA ALA A 82 -9.16 3.35 6.89
C ALA A 82 -8.45 2.36 7.82
N ILE A 83 -9.09 2.00 8.94
CA ILE A 83 -8.57 0.98 9.87
C ILE A 83 -8.52 -0.39 9.18
N ALA A 84 -9.63 -0.82 8.58
CA ALA A 84 -9.72 -2.14 7.96
C ALA A 84 -8.72 -2.29 6.81
N ASN A 85 -8.65 -1.29 5.92
CA ASN A 85 -7.73 -1.31 4.77
C ASN A 85 -6.28 -1.30 5.24
N GLY A 86 -5.92 -0.44 6.19
CA GLY A 86 -4.58 -0.41 6.77
C GLY A 86 -4.17 -1.76 7.38
N ALA A 87 -5.07 -2.43 8.10
CA ALA A 87 -4.82 -3.76 8.65
C ALA A 87 -4.67 -4.84 7.56
N VAL A 88 -5.57 -4.87 6.56
CA VAL A 88 -5.55 -5.85 5.47
C VAL A 88 -4.28 -5.73 4.63
N ILE A 89 -3.91 -4.52 4.23
CA ILE A 89 -2.69 -4.28 3.44
C ILE A 89 -1.44 -4.57 4.27
N SER A 90 -1.43 -4.24 5.57
CA SER A 90 -0.32 -4.61 6.45
C SER A 90 -0.15 -6.14 6.51
N LEU A 91 -1.25 -6.88 6.68
CA LEU A 91 -1.22 -8.34 6.68
C LEU A 91 -0.73 -8.89 5.33
N PHE A 92 -1.18 -8.32 4.22
CA PHE A 92 -0.70 -8.69 2.89
C PHE A 92 0.82 -8.58 2.78
N PHE A 93 1.42 -7.47 3.22
CA PHE A 93 2.88 -7.31 3.22
C PHE A 93 3.60 -8.28 4.15
N VAL A 94 3.04 -8.58 5.33
CA VAL A 94 3.59 -9.65 6.20
C VAL A 94 3.57 -10.98 5.47
N THR A 95 2.42 -11.36 4.90
CA THR A 95 2.25 -12.63 4.20
C THR A 95 3.20 -12.75 3.01
N MET A 96 3.37 -11.70 2.23
CA MET A 96 4.31 -11.63 1.12
C MET A 96 5.73 -12.01 1.56
N PHE A 97 6.19 -11.47 2.70
CA PHE A 97 7.52 -11.76 3.26
C PHE A 97 7.74 -13.21 3.68
N PHE A 98 6.68 -13.95 3.99
CA PHE A 98 6.79 -15.38 4.35
C PHE A 98 6.54 -16.31 3.17
N VAL A 99 5.68 -15.91 2.23
CA VAL A 99 5.24 -16.75 1.13
C VAL A 99 6.21 -16.68 -0.06
N LEU A 100 6.59 -15.48 -0.50
CA LEU A 100 7.43 -15.34 -1.69
C LEU A 100 8.80 -16.04 -1.59
N PRO A 101 9.53 -16.01 -0.45
CA PRO A 101 10.77 -16.77 -0.33
C PRO A 101 10.64 -18.27 -0.58
N THR A 102 9.46 -18.85 -0.36
CA THR A 102 9.22 -20.29 -0.61
C THR A 102 9.20 -20.63 -2.11
N THR A 103 9.10 -19.64 -2.99
CA THR A 103 9.13 -19.79 -4.45
C THR A 103 10.49 -19.50 -5.06
N GLY A 104 11.51 -19.20 -4.23
CA GLY A 104 12.81 -18.74 -4.70
C GLY A 104 12.91 -17.23 -4.95
N TYR A 105 11.89 -16.45 -4.57
CA TYR A 105 11.92 -14.98 -4.64
C TYR A 105 12.75 -14.41 -3.49
N GLU A 106 13.75 -13.60 -3.82
CA GLU A 106 14.59 -12.89 -2.87
C GLU A 106 13.86 -11.66 -2.33
N MET A 107 13.39 -11.76 -1.09
CA MET A 107 12.76 -10.63 -0.42
C MET A 107 13.82 -9.58 -0.02
N PRO A 108 13.53 -8.28 -0.23
CA PRO A 108 14.32 -7.21 0.36
C PRO A 108 14.42 -7.37 1.88
N SER A 109 15.44 -6.73 2.49
CA SER A 109 15.58 -6.73 3.95
C SER A 109 14.30 -6.24 4.66
N ALA A 110 14.09 -6.65 5.91
CA ALA A 110 12.94 -6.22 6.70
C ALA A 110 12.82 -4.68 6.83
N ALA A 111 13.93 -3.93 6.65
CA ALA A 111 13.88 -2.47 6.61
C ALA A 111 13.03 -1.93 5.45
N PHE A 112 12.89 -2.67 4.35
CA PHE A 112 12.06 -2.33 3.20
C PHE A 112 10.57 -2.32 3.53
N LEU A 113 10.16 -2.97 4.62
CA LEU A 113 8.78 -2.91 5.12
C LEU A 113 8.46 -1.59 5.82
N ALA A 114 9.46 -0.83 6.29
CA ALA A 114 9.22 0.34 7.12
C ALA A 114 8.30 1.38 6.44
N PRO A 115 8.48 1.75 5.15
CA PRO A 115 7.56 2.67 4.49
C PRO A 115 6.11 2.16 4.41
N PRO A 116 5.80 0.96 3.89
CA PRO A 116 4.42 0.46 3.86
C PRO A 116 3.76 0.43 5.24
N PHE A 117 4.46 -0.02 6.28
CA PHE A 117 3.90 -0.03 7.64
C PHE A 117 3.72 1.37 8.23
N LEU A 118 4.58 2.33 7.89
CA LEU A 118 4.40 3.73 8.29
C LEU A 118 3.13 4.32 7.65
N PHE A 119 2.92 4.07 6.36
CA PHE A 119 1.72 4.53 5.66
C PHE A 119 0.46 3.85 6.17
N MET A 120 0.48 2.52 6.36
CA MET A 120 -0.68 1.79 6.87
C MET A 120 -0.94 2.12 8.34
N GLY A 121 0.11 2.30 9.14
CA GLY A 121 0.01 2.78 10.52
C GLY A 121 -0.64 4.16 10.61
N GLY A 122 -0.21 5.09 9.75
CA GLY A 122 -0.82 6.41 9.66
C GLY A 122 -2.28 6.37 9.18
N LEU A 123 -2.60 5.52 8.21
CA LEU A 123 -3.97 5.31 7.74
C LEU A 123 -4.85 4.71 8.86
N MET A 124 -4.38 3.71 9.59
CA MET A 124 -5.10 3.14 10.72
C MET A 124 -5.30 4.16 11.84
N ALA A 125 -4.26 4.92 12.20
CA ALA A 125 -4.35 5.99 13.18
C ALA A 125 -5.36 7.06 12.76
N SER A 126 -5.39 7.42 11.47
CA SER A 126 -6.36 8.38 10.94
C SER A 126 -7.81 7.91 11.11
N GLY A 127 -8.08 6.64 10.82
CA GLY A 127 -9.41 6.06 11.02
C GLY A 127 -9.78 5.95 12.49
N TYR A 128 -8.86 5.52 13.35
CA TYR A 128 -9.10 5.38 14.78
C TYR A 128 -9.49 6.72 15.43
N LEU A 129 -8.79 7.80 15.08
CA LEU A 129 -9.03 9.13 15.65
C LEU A 129 -10.40 9.72 15.25
N HIS A 130 -10.97 9.27 14.13
CA HIS A 130 -12.24 9.78 13.57
C HIS A 130 -13.39 8.77 13.67
N LEU A 131 -13.19 7.62 14.34
CA LEU A 131 -14.18 6.55 14.40
C LEU A 131 -15.45 6.92 15.20
N ASN A 132 -15.27 7.81 16.18
CA ASN A 132 -16.29 8.25 17.12
C ASN A 132 -16.68 9.72 16.93
N ASP A 133 -16.19 10.36 15.88
CA ASP A 133 -16.66 11.70 15.56
C ASP A 133 -18.16 11.56 15.23
N GLU A 134 -18.98 12.34 15.93
CA GLU A 134 -20.40 12.45 15.61
C GLU A 134 -20.50 12.82 14.13
N GLU A 135 -21.41 12.17 13.40
CA GLU A 135 -21.69 12.52 12.01
C GLU A 135 -21.98 14.02 11.98
N GLN A 136 -20.99 14.84 11.58
CA GLN A 136 -21.25 16.22 11.26
C GLN A 136 -22.14 16.15 10.03
N GLY A 137 -23.44 16.29 10.28
CA GLY A 137 -24.49 16.16 9.30
C GLY A 137 -24.17 17.01 8.07
N ALA A 138 -24.44 16.42 6.92
CA ALA A 138 -24.53 17.13 5.65
C ALA A 138 -25.61 18.23 5.72
#